data_AF-A0A2D1U3Y5-F1
#
_entry.id   AF-A0A2D1U3Y5-F1
#
_cell.length_a   1.000
_cell.length_b   1.000
_cell.length_c   1.000
_cell.angle_alpha   90.00
_cell.angle_beta   90.00
_cell.angle_gamma   90.00
#
_symmetry.space_group_name_H-M   'P 1'
#
loop_
_entity.id
_entity.type
_entity.pdbx_description
1 polymer ?
#
loop_
_entity_poly.entity_id
_entity_poly.type
_entity_poly.pdbx_seq_one_letter_code
_entity_poly.pdbx_strand_id
1 'polypeptide(L)'
;MALIPGTPSNLASSMAEAIQTAFNNHYPEVMGKNSPETNKQMTLLCVAVAEGVINHLKAHPEAFVIKTKFNDDTLYNAVVEII
;
A
#
# COMPACT_ATOMS: atom_id res chain seq x y z
N MET A 1 2.64 -11.15 5.91
CA MET A 1 3.18 -9.78 6.04
C MET A 1 2.06 -8.88 6.51
N ALA A 2 2.28 -8.06 7.53
CA ALA A 2 1.29 -7.07 7.98
C ALA A 2 1.24 -5.89 6.99
N LEU A 3 0.05 -5.34 6.77
CA LEU A 3 -0.15 -4.09 6.05
C LEU A 3 0.24 -2.93 6.97
N ILE A 4 1.48 -2.44 6.85
CA ILE A 4 1.97 -1.29 7.63
C ILE A 4 2.14 -0.06 6.71
N PRO A 5 1.72 1.14 7.17
CA PRO A 5 1.80 2.34 6.33
C PRO A 5 3.25 2.76 6.06
N GLY A 6 4.12 2.61 7.05
CA GLY A 6 5.44 3.25 7.08
C GLY A 6 5.38 4.57 7.83
N THR A 7 6.54 5.13 8.18
CA THR A 7 6.64 6.44 8.83
C THR A 7 7.63 7.33 8.09
N PRO A 8 7.64 8.66 8.33
CA PRO A 8 8.62 9.54 7.72
C PRO A 8 10.08 9.19 8.07
N SER A 9 10.31 8.48 9.17
CA SER A 9 11.64 8.04 9.62
C SER A 9 11.98 6.60 9.22
N ASN A 10 11.01 5.79 8.81
CA ASN A 10 11.23 4.41 8.39
C ASN A 10 10.21 3.98 7.33
N LEU A 11 10.67 3.90 6.08
CA LEU A 11 9.89 3.43 4.94
C LEU A 11 10.12 1.94 4.64
N ALA A 12 11.18 1.33 5.17
CA ALA A 12 11.59 0.00 4.74
C ALA A 12 10.51 -1.06 5.03
N SER A 13 10.25 -1.91 4.03
CA SER A 13 9.22 -2.96 4.06
C SER A 13 7.80 -2.45 4.34
N SER A 14 7.52 -1.18 4.00
CA SER A 14 6.21 -0.55 4.23
C SER A 14 5.43 -0.30 2.95
N MET A 15 4.13 -0.04 3.09
CA MET A 15 3.28 0.36 1.97
C MET A 15 3.76 1.68 1.33
N ALA A 16 4.28 2.63 2.11
CA ALA A 16 4.82 3.88 1.57
C ALA A 16 6.03 3.65 0.65
N GLU A 17 6.91 2.69 0.96
CA GLU A 17 8.03 2.31 0.07
C GLU A 17 7.51 1.65 -1.22
N ALA A 18 6.51 0.77 -1.12
CA ALA A 18 5.89 0.15 -2.29
C ALA A 18 5.24 1.19 -3.21
N ILE A 19 4.52 2.17 -2.64
CA ILE A 19 3.92 3.29 -3.38
C ILE A 19 5.02 4.12 -4.06
N GLN A 20 6.08 4.47 -3.34
CA GLN A 20 7.18 5.23 -3.90
C GLN A 20 7.89 4.49 -5.03
N THR A 21 8.08 3.18 -4.88
CA THR A 21 8.67 2.33 -5.92
C THR A 21 7.79 2.32 -7.17
N ALA A 22 6.48 2.16 -7.01
CA ALA A 22 5.53 2.22 -8.11
C ALA A 22 5.54 3.59 -8.81
N PHE A 23 5.58 4.69 -8.04
CA PHE A 23 5.71 6.04 -8.58
C PHE A 23 6.96 6.17 -9.45
N ASN A 24 8.12 5.73 -8.94
CA ASN A 24 9.39 5.81 -9.68
C ASN A 24 9.38 4.95 -10.95
N ASN A 25 8.78 3.77 -10.91
CA ASN A 25 8.70 2.87 -12.07
C ASN A 25 7.84 3.44 -13.20
N HIS A 26 6.71 4.08 -12.87
CA HIS A 26 5.81 4.65 -13.88
C HIS A 26 6.18 6.08 -14.30
N TYR A 27 7.06 6.76 -13.55
CA TYR A 27 7.43 8.14 -13.86
C TYR A 27 8.01 8.31 -15.28
N PRO A 28 8.94 7.47 -15.77
CA PRO A 28 9.46 7.60 -17.14
C PRO A 28 8.40 7.39 -18.22
N GLU A 29 7.48 6.45 -17.99
CA GLU A 29 6.40 6.14 -18.93
C GLU A 29 5.43 7.31 -19.09
N VAL A 30 5.11 7.99 -17.98
CA VAL A 30 4.14 9.09 -17.95
C VAL A 30 4.78 10.44 -18.29
N MET A 31 6.01 10.67 -17.82
CA MET A 31 6.67 11.99 -17.87
C MET A 31 7.75 12.08 -18.95
N GLY A 32 8.13 10.97 -19.60
CA GLY A 32 9.15 10.93 -20.65
C GLY A 32 10.57 11.24 -20.16
N LYS A 33 10.82 11.14 -18.85
CA LYS A 33 12.11 11.42 -18.22
C LYS A 33 12.27 10.63 -16.91
N ASN A 34 13.49 10.52 -16.42
CA ASN A 34 13.76 9.85 -15.15
C ASN A 34 13.02 10.52 -13.98
N SER A 35 12.63 9.72 -12.99
CA SER A 35 12.06 10.23 -11.75
C SER A 35 13.03 11.19 -11.06
N PRO A 36 12.53 12.28 -10.46
CA PRO A 36 13.35 13.14 -9.62
C PRO A 36 13.87 12.35 -8.40
N GLU A 37 14.97 12.81 -7.81
CA GLU A 37 15.44 12.25 -6.54
C GLU A 37 14.38 12.39 -5.46
N THR A 38 14.28 11.35 -4.62
CA THR A 38 13.40 11.34 -3.46
C THR A 38 13.73 12.49 -2.51
N ASN A 39 12.75 13.35 -2.27
CA ASN A 39 12.84 14.42 -1.28
C ASN A 39 11.81 14.22 -0.15
N LYS A 40 11.90 15.06 0.89
CA LYS A 40 11.03 14.98 2.07
C LYS A 40 9.55 15.12 1.72
N GLN A 41 9.21 15.94 0.72
CA GLN A 41 7.84 16.13 0.26
C GLN A 41 7.28 14.86 -0.37
N MET A 42 8.06 14.18 -1.20
CA MET A 42 7.66 12.91 -1.81
C MET A 42 7.50 11.82 -0.74
N THR A 43 8.43 11.72 0.21
CA THR A 43 8.32 10.81 1.34
C THR A 43 7.05 11.06 2.14
N LEU A 44 6.77 12.32 2.49
CA LEU A 44 5.55 12.67 3.23
C LEU A 44 4.28 12.30 2.44
N LEU A 45 4.26 12.54 1.13
CA LEU A 45 3.13 12.18 0.28
C LEU A 45 2.89 10.66 0.28
N CYS A 46 3.93 9.86 0.11
CA CYS A 46 3.81 8.39 0.09
C CYS A 46 3.32 7.85 1.44
N VAL A 47 3.83 8.41 2.56
CA VAL A 47 3.36 8.06 3.91
C VAL A 47 1.89 8.44 4.09
N ALA A 48 1.49 9.65 3.73
CA ALA A 48 0.11 10.11 3.88
C ALA A 48 -0.88 9.27 3.06
N VAL A 49 -0.52 8.87 1.83
CA VAL A 49 -1.33 7.97 1.01
C VAL A 49 -1.43 6.59 1.67
N ALA A 50 -0.31 6.03 2.13
CA ALA A 50 -0.31 4.73 2.80
C ALA A 50 -1.15 4.72 4.08
N GLU A 51 -1.02 5.75 4.92
CA GLU A 51 -1.85 5.95 6.12
C GLU A 51 -3.32 6.10 5.76
N GLY A 52 -3.64 6.89 4.73
CA GLY A 52 -5.01 7.07 4.25
C GLY A 52 -5.66 5.77 3.79
N VAL A 53 -4.95 4.95 3.02
CA VAL A 53 -5.42 3.63 2.56
C VAL A 53 -5.67 2.72 3.76
N ILE A 54 -4.73 2.62 4.70
CA ILE A 54 -4.88 1.73 5.86
C ILE A 54 -6.00 2.19 6.77
N ASN A 55 -6.14 3.50 7.01
CA ASN A 55 -7.24 4.04 7.80
C ASN A 55 -8.60 3.80 7.13
N HIS A 56 -8.67 3.94 5.80
CA HIS A 56 -9.89 3.63 5.06
C HIS A 56 -10.26 2.15 5.18
N LEU A 57 -9.30 1.23 5.03
CA LEU A 57 -9.54 -0.21 5.20
C LEU A 57 -9.93 -0.57 6.64
N LYS A 58 -9.35 0.09 7.65
CA LYS A 58 -9.74 -0.06 9.06
C LYS A 58 -11.19 0.38 9.30
N ALA A 59 -11.61 1.47 8.66
CA ALA A 59 -12.98 2.00 8.77
C ALA A 59 -14.00 1.20 7.95
N HIS A 60 -13.55 0.53 6.89
CA HIS A 60 -14.37 -0.20 5.93
C HIS A 60 -13.86 -1.63 5.71
N PRO A 61 -13.88 -2.50 6.74
CA PRO A 61 -13.41 -3.88 6.61
C PRO A 61 -14.18 -4.68 5.54
N GLU A 62 -15.42 -4.29 5.22
CA GLU A 62 -16.23 -4.84 4.14
C GLU A 62 -15.64 -4.61 2.74
N ALA A 63 -14.79 -3.59 2.57
CA ALA A 63 -14.13 -3.28 1.31
C ALA A 63 -13.05 -4.32 0.94
N PHE A 64 -12.62 -5.14 1.91
CA PHE A 64 -11.55 -6.13 1.73
C PHE A 64 -12.10 -7.56 1.88
N VAL A 65 -12.70 -8.07 0.82
CA VAL A 65 -13.24 -9.44 0.78
C VAL A 65 -12.12 -10.43 0.45
N ILE A 66 -11.67 -11.20 1.44
CA ILE A 66 -10.79 -12.34 1.19
C ILE A 66 -11.66 -13.54 0.84
N LYS A 67 -11.48 -14.06 -0.38
CA LYS A 67 -12.01 -15.35 -0.80
C LYS A 67 -10.86 -16.34 -0.83
N THR A 68 -10.88 -17.32 0.06
CA THR A 68 -9.94 -18.45 0.02
C THR A 68 -10.66 -19.71 -0.45
N LYS A 69 -9.93 -20.57 -1.14
CA LYS A 69 -10.43 -21.83 -1.68
C LYS A 69 -9.58 -22.94 -1.08
N PHE A 70 -10.21 -23.87 -0.38
CA PHE A 70 -9.55 -25.10 0.07
C PHE A 70 -9.73 -26.21 -0.96
N ASN A 71 -9.03 -27.32 -0.78
CA ASN A 71 -8.93 -28.43 -1.74
C ASN A 71 -10.28 -29.06 -2.16
N ASP A 72 -11.37 -28.72 -1.49
CA ASP A 72 -12.74 -29.18 -1.74
C ASP A 72 -13.58 -28.22 -2.60
N ASP A 73 -12.94 -27.21 -3.19
CA ASP A 73 -13.57 -26.15 -3.98
C ASP A 73 -14.50 -25.19 -3.23
N THR A 74 -14.65 -25.35 -1.91
CA THR A 74 -15.47 -24.46 -1.09
C THR A 74 -14.79 -23.08 -0.94
N LEU A 75 -15.54 -22.02 -1.24
CA LEU A 75 -15.11 -20.64 -1.04
C LEU A 75 -15.47 -20.16 0.36
N TYR A 76 -14.46 -19.77 1.13
CA TYR A 76 -14.64 -19.17 2.45
C TYR A 76 -14.40 -17.67 2.37
N ASN A 77 -15.34 -16.91 2.96
CA ASN A 77 -15.16 -15.49 3.17
C ASN A 77 -14.38 -15.27 4.47
N ALA A 78 -13.29 -14.52 4.42
CA ALA A 78 -12.58 -14.04 5.59
C ALA A 78 -12.65 -12.51 5.64
N VAL A 79 -12.70 -11.97 6.86
CA VAL A 79 -12.61 -10.53 7.14
C VAL A 79 -11.19 -10.25 7.62
N VAL A 80 -10.57 -9.20 7.07
CA VAL A 80 -9.24 -8.76 7.53
C VAL A 80 -9.40 -7.88 8.75
N GLU A 81 -8.76 -8.28 9.83
CA GLU A 81 -8.53 -7.39 10.97
C GLU A 81 -7.17 -6.72 10.80
N ILE A 82 -7.15 -5.40 10.65
CA ILE A 82 -5.92 -4.61 10.61
C ILE A 82 -5.64 -4.09 12.01
N ILE A 83 -4.67 -4.72 12.69
CA ILE A 83 -4.23 -4.37 14.05
C ILE A 83 -3.22 -3.22 13.97
#